data_AF-A0A225WII1-F1
#
_entry.id   AF-A0A225WII1-F1
#
_cell.length_a   1.000
_cell.length_b   1.000
_cell.length_c   1.000
_cell.angle_alpha   90.00
_cell.angle_beta   90.00
_cell.angle_gamma   90.00
#
_symmetry.space_group_name_H-M   'P 1'
#
loop_
_entity.id
_entity.type
_entity.pdbx_description
1 polymer ?
#
loop_
_entity_poly.entity_id
_entity_poly.type
_entity_poly.pdbx_seq_one_letter_code
_entity_poly.pdbx_strand_id
1 'polypeptide(L)'
;MDSTPLSPPSPNLHRGLATSRAAHRIRLCYRDEAYRQRTEERTKNLIADATSPTSSSTSVLLAKKALKYRKVYDRMTGVDVNDPNFDVFEFLGVDWCKTSSMKSSGHV
;
A
#
# COMPACT_ATOMS: atom_id res chain seq x y z
N MET A 1 -35.58 29.62 -36.36
CA MET A 1 -35.00 28.27 -36.29
C MET A 1 -33.50 28.45 -36.23
N ASP A 2 -32.92 28.53 -35.04
CA ASP A 2 -31.49 28.18 -34.88
C ASP A 2 -31.23 27.84 -33.42
N SER A 3 -30.63 26.66 -33.24
CA SER A 3 -30.57 25.93 -31.98
C SER A 3 -29.27 26.21 -31.24
N THR A 4 -29.36 26.33 -29.93
CA THR A 4 -28.26 26.36 -28.97
C THR A 4 -27.25 25.21 -29.18
N PRO A 5 -25.97 25.41 -28.81
CA PRO A 5 -25.23 24.34 -28.17
C PRO A 5 -24.86 24.73 -26.73
N LEU A 6 -25.46 24.01 -25.78
CA LEU A 6 -25.09 24.02 -24.37
C LEU A 6 -23.68 23.44 -24.22
N SER A 7 -22.81 24.16 -23.50
CA SER A 7 -21.49 23.70 -23.12
C SER A 7 -21.57 22.45 -22.23
N PRO A 8 -20.66 21.47 -22.37
CA PRO A 8 -20.66 20.28 -21.53
C PRO A 8 -20.15 20.62 -20.11
N PRO A 9 -20.74 20.05 -19.05
CA PRO A 9 -20.19 20.16 -17.71
C PRO A 9 -18.89 19.35 -17.62
N SER A 10 -17.82 19.99 -17.16
CA SER A 10 -16.53 19.34 -16.93
C SER A 10 -16.67 18.20 -15.90
N PRO A 11 -16.21 16.97 -16.20
CA PRO A 11 -16.11 15.92 -15.21
C PRO A 11 -14.84 16.14 -14.40
N ASN A 12 -14.89 17.05 -13.44
CA ASN A 12 -13.82 17.12 -12.44
C ASN A 12 -13.97 15.92 -11.51
N LEU A 13 -13.22 14.89 -11.90
CA LEU A 13 -12.51 13.92 -11.09
C LEU A 13 -13.08 13.79 -9.68
N HIS A 14 -13.68 12.61 -9.47
CA HIS A 14 -13.82 11.96 -8.19
C HIS A 14 -12.75 12.47 -7.24
N ARG A 15 -13.16 13.44 -6.42
CA ARG A 15 -12.44 13.86 -5.23
C ARG A 15 -12.31 12.57 -4.45
N GLY A 16 -11.15 11.95 -4.59
CA GLY A 16 -10.82 10.68 -3.97
C GLY A 16 -11.34 10.78 -2.56
N LEU A 17 -12.20 9.83 -2.19
CA LEU A 17 -12.64 9.67 -0.83
C LEU A 17 -11.37 9.70 0.01
N ALA A 18 -11.08 10.87 0.57
CA ALA A 18 -10.23 11.00 1.72
C ALA A 18 -11.03 10.31 2.80
N THR A 19 -10.95 8.97 2.82
CA THR A 19 -11.40 8.19 3.94
C THR A 19 -10.53 8.67 5.08
N SER A 20 -11.13 9.56 5.86
CA SER A 20 -10.64 10.08 7.12
C SER A 20 -10.40 8.91 8.07
N ARG A 21 -9.28 8.24 7.88
CA ARG A 21 -8.65 7.38 8.86
C ARG A 21 -7.18 7.62 8.68
N ALA A 22 -6.62 8.43 9.59
CA ALA A 22 -5.20 8.45 9.85
C ALA A 22 -4.76 7.05 10.30
N ALA A 23 -4.73 6.10 9.37
CA ALA A 23 -4.05 4.83 9.53
C ALA A 23 -2.58 5.21 9.66
N HIS A 24 -1.93 4.82 10.76
CA HIS A 24 -0.52 5.10 11.01
C HIS A 24 0.33 4.78 9.79
N ARG A 25 0.63 5.81 8.97
CA ARG A 25 1.43 5.65 7.76
C ARG A 25 2.89 5.69 8.15
N ILE A 26 3.65 4.67 7.77
CA ILE A 26 5.10 4.63 7.97
C ILE A 26 5.80 4.84 6.64
N ARG A 27 6.95 5.51 6.68
CA ARG A 27 7.74 5.80 5.48
C ARG A 27 8.99 4.93 5.47
N LEU A 28 9.18 4.12 4.43
CA LEU A 28 10.35 3.27 4.24
C LEU A 28 11.26 3.84 3.16
N CYS A 29 12.44 4.25 3.60
CA CYS A 29 13.48 4.78 2.74
C CYS A 29 14.33 3.65 2.16
N TYR A 30 14.54 3.61 0.84
CA TYR A 30 15.30 2.55 0.18
C TYR A 30 16.30 3.10 -0.85
N ARG A 31 17.37 2.35 -1.14
CA ARG A 31 18.39 2.71 -2.16
C ARG A 31 18.26 1.87 -3.43
N ASP A 32 17.97 0.59 -3.25
CA ASP A 32 17.98 -0.43 -4.29
C ASP A 32 16.54 -0.84 -4.64
N GLU A 33 16.17 -0.72 -5.92
CA GLU A 33 14.86 -1.18 -6.41
C GLU A 33 14.69 -2.69 -6.27
N ALA A 34 15.76 -3.46 -6.42
CA ALA A 34 15.71 -4.91 -6.23
C ALA A 34 15.41 -5.26 -4.75
N TYR A 35 15.88 -4.44 -3.81
CA TYR A 35 15.50 -4.59 -2.39
C TYR A 35 14.02 -4.31 -2.17
N ARG A 36 13.48 -3.26 -2.79
CA ARG A 36 12.05 -2.94 -2.73
C ARG A 36 11.23 -4.11 -3.28
N GLN A 37 11.57 -4.61 -4.46
CA GLN A 37 10.85 -5.71 -5.11
C GLN A 37 10.85 -7.00 -4.27
N ARG A 38 12.01 -7.40 -3.73
CA ARG A 38 12.10 -8.57 -2.85
C ARG A 38 11.27 -8.40 -1.57
N THR A 39 11.23 -7.19 -1.03
CA THR A 39 10.43 -6.91 0.16
C THR A 39 8.94 -7.00 -0.13
N GLU A 40 8.50 -6.56 -1.32
CA GLU A 40 7.12 -6.71 -1.79
C GLU A 40 6.71 -8.17 -1.87
N GLU A 41 7.46 -8.96 -2.62
CA GLU A 41 7.19 -10.38 -2.82
C GLU A 41 7.17 -11.14 -1.48
N ARG A 42 8.15 -10.87 -0.61
CA ARG A 42 8.20 -11.48 0.72
C ARG A 42 7.02 -11.08 1.59
N THR A 43 6.54 -9.85 1.48
CA THR A 43 5.38 -9.38 2.24
C THR A 43 4.09 -10.02 1.73
N LYS A 44 3.91 -10.14 0.41
CA LYS A 44 2.80 -10.87 -0.22
C LYS A 44 2.73 -12.31 0.30
N ASN A 45 3.84 -13.04 0.23
CA ASN A 45 3.92 -14.42 0.70
C ASN A 45 3.62 -14.53 2.20
N LEU A 46 4.15 -13.61 3.02
CA LEU A 46 3.89 -13.64 4.47
C LEU A 46 2.42 -13.38 4.81
N ILE A 47 1.73 -12.52 4.04
CA ILE A 47 0.29 -12.27 4.21
C ILE A 47 -0.53 -13.49 3.76
N ALA A 48 -0.15 -14.12 2.65
CA ALA A 48 -0.77 -15.36 2.19
C ALA A 48 -0.64 -16.47 3.26
N ASP A 49 0.57 -16.67 3.79
CA ASP A 49 0.83 -17.61 4.88
C ASP A 49 0.05 -17.25 6.16
N ALA A 50 -0.04 -15.97 6.49
CA ALA A 50 -0.82 -15.49 7.64
C ALA A 50 -2.33 -15.66 7.45
N THR A 51 -2.81 -15.77 6.22
CA THR A 51 -4.22 -16.04 5.92
C THR A 51 -4.48 -17.55 5.87
N SER A 52 -3.45 -18.35 5.61
CA SER A 52 -3.53 -19.81 5.65
C SER A 52 -3.75 -20.33 7.08
N PRO A 53 -4.73 -21.23 7.30
CA PRO A 53 -4.96 -21.83 8.61
C PRO A 53 -3.85 -22.80 9.02
N THR A 54 -3.08 -23.35 8.07
CA THR A 54 -2.09 -24.41 8.32
C THR A 54 -0.69 -23.88 8.67
N SER A 55 -0.39 -22.63 8.32
CA SER A 55 0.96 -22.06 8.52
C SER A 55 1.11 -21.45 9.92
N SER A 56 2.16 -21.84 10.65
CA SER A 56 2.31 -21.55 12.10
C SER A 56 3.72 -21.12 12.52
N SER A 57 4.59 -20.76 11.57
CA SER A 57 5.91 -20.23 11.92
C SER A 57 5.80 -18.94 12.75
N THR A 58 6.82 -18.63 13.55
CA THR A 58 6.81 -17.46 14.43
C THR A 58 6.50 -16.16 13.68
N SER A 59 7.10 -15.96 12.50
CA SER A 59 6.83 -14.80 11.65
C SER A 59 5.37 -14.74 11.18
N VAL A 60 4.80 -15.89 10.83
CA VAL A 60 3.39 -16.02 10.42
C VAL A 60 2.45 -15.72 11.58
N LEU A 61 2.75 -16.20 12.79
CA LEU A 61 1.95 -15.91 13.98
C LEU A 61 2.00 -14.42 14.34
N LEU A 62 3.16 -13.77 14.21
CA LEU A 62 3.29 -12.32 14.39
C LEU A 62 2.51 -11.55 13.33
N ALA A 63 2.59 -11.96 12.07
CA ALA A 63 1.81 -11.37 10.99
C ALA A 63 0.29 -11.52 11.23
N LYS A 64 -0.17 -12.72 11.60
CA LYS A 64 -1.57 -12.99 12.00
C LYS A 64 -2.04 -12.02 13.09
N LYS A 65 -1.25 -11.89 14.16
CA LYS A 65 -1.55 -10.93 15.23
C LYS A 65 -1.60 -9.50 14.71
N ALA A 66 -0.58 -9.05 13.97
CA ALA A 66 -0.51 -7.69 13.45
C ALA A 66 -1.71 -7.35 12.54
N LEU A 67 -2.08 -8.26 11.63
CA LEU A 67 -3.23 -8.11 10.74
C LEU A 67 -4.55 -8.05 11.52
N LYS A 68 -4.70 -8.88 12.57
CA LYS A 68 -5.87 -8.85 13.47
C LYS A 68 -6.00 -7.51 14.20
N TYR A 69 -4.95 -7.05 14.88
CA TYR A 69 -5.00 -5.81 15.66
C TYR A 69 -5.17 -4.56 14.79
N ARG A 70 -4.64 -4.58 13.56
CA ARG A 70 -4.81 -3.49 12.59
C ARG A 70 -6.15 -3.54 11.83
N LYS A 71 -7.05 -4.47 12.18
CA LYS A 71 -8.32 -4.73 11.48
C LYS A 71 -8.11 -4.82 9.96
N VAL A 72 -7.07 -5.54 9.57
CA VAL A 72 -6.70 -5.72 8.16
C VAL A 72 -7.58 -6.79 7.53
N TYR A 73 -7.86 -7.89 8.24
CA TYR A 73 -8.77 -8.94 7.78
C TYR A 73 -10.15 -8.39 7.39
N ASP A 74 -10.72 -7.47 8.17
CA ASP A 74 -11.99 -6.79 7.86
C ASP A 74 -11.95 -5.97 6.57
N ARG A 75 -10.76 -5.47 6.18
CA ARG A 75 -10.56 -4.77 4.90
C ARG A 75 -10.22 -5.72 3.76
N MET A 76 -9.76 -6.91 4.09
CA MET A 76 -9.30 -7.94 3.15
C MET A 76 -10.46 -8.78 2.62
N THR A 77 -11.60 -8.78 3.32
CA THR A 77 -12.86 -9.37 2.81
C THR A 77 -13.24 -8.68 1.50
N GLY A 78 -13.01 -9.36 0.37
CA GLY A 78 -13.30 -8.83 -0.97
C GLY A 78 -12.10 -8.20 -1.70
N VAL A 79 -10.89 -8.28 -1.15
CA VAL A 79 -9.65 -7.79 -1.79
C VAL A 79 -8.75 -8.99 -2.10
N ASP A 80 -8.38 -9.15 -3.37
CA ASP A 80 -7.38 -10.12 -3.76
C ASP A 80 -5.97 -9.54 -3.57
N VAL A 81 -5.32 -9.96 -2.48
CA VAL A 81 -3.93 -9.62 -2.17
C VAL A 81 -2.91 -10.16 -3.18
N ASN A 82 -3.30 -11.16 -3.97
CA ASN A 82 -2.42 -11.77 -4.98
C ASN A 82 -2.53 -11.08 -6.34
N ASP A 83 -3.42 -10.10 -6.49
CA ASP A 83 -3.52 -9.30 -7.72
C ASP A 83 -2.16 -8.62 -7.98
N PRO A 84 -1.57 -8.78 -9.18
CA PRO A 84 -0.35 -8.08 -9.58
C PRO A 84 -0.43 -6.56 -9.43
N ASN A 85 -1.63 -5.99 -9.53
CA ASN A 85 -1.86 -4.55 -9.42
C ASN A 85 -2.18 -4.10 -7.97
N PHE A 86 -2.21 -5.02 -7.01
CA PHE A 86 -2.48 -4.70 -5.62
C PHE A 86 -1.22 -4.20 -4.90
N ASP A 87 -1.26 -2.94 -4.46
CA ASP A 87 -0.21 -2.35 -3.61
C ASP A 87 -0.44 -2.74 -2.14
N VAL A 88 0.22 -3.83 -1.74
CA VAL A 88 0.22 -4.33 -0.36
C VAL A 88 0.74 -3.29 0.62
N PHE A 89 1.69 -2.46 0.21
CA PHE A 89 2.29 -1.47 1.09
C PHE A 89 1.34 -0.33 1.34
N GLU A 90 0.69 0.19 0.30
CA GLU A 90 -0.36 1.18 0.45
C GLU A 90 -1.47 0.67 1.39
N PHE A 91 -1.90 -0.58 1.21
CA PHE A 91 -2.91 -1.22 2.05
C PHE A 91 -2.51 -1.34 3.53
N LEU A 92 -1.22 -1.61 3.79
CA LEU A 92 -0.63 -1.64 5.12
C LEU A 92 -0.30 -0.25 5.70
N GLY A 93 -0.45 0.81 4.91
CA GLY A 93 -0.08 2.18 5.28
C GLY A 93 1.43 2.41 5.23
N VAL A 94 2.10 1.91 4.20
CA VAL A 94 3.54 2.04 4.02
C VAL A 94 3.82 2.85 2.76
N ASP A 95 4.53 3.96 2.92
CA ASP A 95 4.99 4.83 1.84
C ASP A 95 6.46 4.56 1.54
N TRP A 96 6.79 4.23 0.28
CA TRP A 96 8.16 4.06 -0.14
C TRP A 96 8.80 5.40 -0.52
N CYS A 97 10.03 5.62 -0.10
CA CYS A 97 10.83 6.78 -0.47
C CYS A 97 12.19 6.35 -0.97
N LYS A 98 12.52 6.67 -2.22
CA LYS A 98 13.86 6.44 -2.74
C LYS A 98 14.81 7.44 -2.11
N THR A 99 15.78 6.96 -1.35
CA THR A 99 16.89 7.80 -0.89
C THR A 99 17.73 8.15 -2.10
N SER A 100 17.55 9.36 -2.63
CA SER A 100 18.59 9.96 -3.45
C SER A 100 19.82 10.04 -2.56
N SER A 101 20.97 9.51 -3.02
CA SER A 101 22.25 9.75 -2.36
C SER A 101 22.36 11.24 -2.10
N MET A 102 22.16 11.67 -0.84
CA MET A 102 22.51 13.02 -0.46
C MET A 102 24.00 13.09 -0.76
N LYS A 103 24.38 13.85 -1.79
CA LYS A 103 25.72 14.43 -1.81
C LYS A 103 25.86 15.04 -0.43
N SER A 104 26.72 14.46 0.41
CA SER A 104 27.12 15.13 1.63
C SER A 104 27.65 16.47 1.14
N SER A 105 26.88 17.53 1.36
CA SER A 105 27.35 18.88 1.15
C SER A 105 28.47 19.05 2.16
N GLY A 106 29.69 18.75 1.73
CA GLY A 106 30.90 18.99 2.49
C GLY A 106 30.98 20.49 2.72
N HIS A 107 30.67 20.89 3.93
CA HIS A 107 30.99 22.20 4.46
C HIS A 107 31.27 21.99 5.95
N VAL A 108 32.53 21.78 6.31
CA VAL A 108 33.50 22.77 6.82
C VAL A 108 34.88 22.12 6.73
#